data_AF-A0A2N6BU04-F1
#
_entry.id   AF-A0A2N6BU04-F1
#
_cell.length_a   1.000
_cell.length_b   1.000
_cell.length_c   1.000
_cell.angle_alpha   90.00
_cell.angle_beta   90.00
_cell.angle_gamma   90.00
#
_symmetry.space_group_name_H-M   'P 1'
#
loop_
_entity.id
_entity.type
_entity.pdbx_description
1 polymer ?
#
loop_
_entity_poly.entity_id
_entity_poly.type
_entity_poly.pdbx_seq_one_letter_code
_entity_poly.pdbx_strand_id
1 'polypeptide(L)'
;MSRTFFITSSPHVNDGDSIFRIMWSVVGALLPATLWGFYLFGMPAVRVTLFTVAAAVLAEAAANKMRGRADTTLDGSAVLTGLLLALNLPPSAPWWLCVFGGAAAILLGKQVFGGLGHNPFNPALVARVLLLVSFPAFMTDWAVDAGYLADAVSSATVLGEAKTFLMTPALGALPDVDYLDLFIGFRAGCIGEVSPLLLLAGAAYLYWRRIITIDIPLAFIATVFVITTAAWGFAPEKYLNPMAHLMTGGLMIGALFMATDMVTSPLNTKGRWIFGLGCGLLTAVIRLWGGYPEGVSFSILLMNACVPLIDRYTKPRKFGLAAPAKGGG
;
A
#
# COMPACT_ATOMS: atom_id res chain seq x y z
N MET A 1 22.42 23.41 -55.99
CA MET A 1 21.38 23.35 -54.93
C MET A 1 21.73 22.22 -53.97
N SER A 2 22.32 22.54 -52.82
CA SER A 2 22.58 21.58 -51.75
C SER A 2 21.26 21.16 -51.12
N ARG A 3 20.86 19.89 -51.28
CA ARG A 3 19.68 19.34 -50.60
C ARG A 3 20.00 19.16 -49.12
N THR A 4 19.44 20.01 -48.28
CA THR A 4 19.43 19.86 -46.82
C THR A 4 18.52 18.70 -46.45
N PHE A 5 19.10 17.61 -45.95
CA PHE A 5 18.34 16.49 -45.40
C PHE A 5 18.00 16.78 -43.94
N PHE A 6 16.71 16.81 -43.60
CA PHE A 6 16.25 16.88 -42.21
C PHE A 6 16.37 15.49 -41.57
N ILE A 7 17.34 15.33 -40.67
CA ILE A 7 17.44 14.16 -39.80
C ILE A 7 16.42 14.36 -38.68
N THR A 8 15.20 13.82 -38.85
CA THR A 8 14.23 13.70 -37.76
C THR A 8 14.38 12.33 -37.10
N SER A 9 14.23 12.29 -35.77
CA SER A 9 14.11 11.05 -35.03
C SER A 9 12.90 10.24 -35.53
N SER A 10 13.01 8.90 -35.49
CA SER A 10 11.92 8.00 -35.86
C SER A 10 10.63 8.35 -35.11
N PRO A 11 9.45 8.33 -35.76
CA PRO A 11 8.19 8.64 -35.09
C PRO A 11 7.94 7.59 -34.00
N HIS A 12 7.99 8.00 -32.74
CA HIS A 12 7.53 7.17 -31.64
C HIS A 12 6.01 7.32 -31.58
N VAL A 13 5.28 6.21 -31.76
CA VAL A 13 3.83 6.20 -31.58
C VAL A 13 3.58 6.43 -30.09
N ASN A 14 3.10 7.62 -29.73
CA ASN A 14 2.74 7.93 -28.36
C ASN A 14 1.41 7.25 -28.04
N ASP A 15 1.45 6.27 -27.13
CA ASP A 15 0.26 5.83 -26.43
C ASP A 15 -0.18 7.00 -25.54
N GLY A 16 -1.41 7.50 -25.67
CA GLY A 16 -1.84 8.79 -25.11
C GLY A 16 -1.93 8.87 -23.58
N ASP A 17 -1.29 7.95 -22.86
CA ASP A 17 -1.25 7.87 -21.42
C ASP A 17 -0.14 8.76 -20.85
N SER A 18 -0.56 9.68 -19.99
CA SER A 18 0.33 10.58 -19.25
C SER A 18 0.31 10.20 -17.78
N ILE A 19 1.39 10.52 -17.07
CA ILE A 19 1.49 10.34 -15.61
C ILE A 19 0.27 10.92 -14.91
N PHE A 20 -0.17 12.12 -15.33
CA PHE A 20 -1.37 12.77 -14.84
C PHE A 20 -2.61 11.86 -14.93
N ARG A 21 -2.89 11.30 -16.11
CA ARG A 21 -4.07 10.43 -16.31
C ARG A 21 -3.99 9.16 -15.49
N ILE A 22 -2.80 8.56 -15.38
CA ILE A 22 -2.61 7.34 -14.61
C ILE A 22 -2.84 7.63 -13.11
N MET A 23 -2.18 8.64 -12.55
CA MET A 23 -2.29 8.97 -11.13
C MET A 23 -3.72 9.33 -10.73
N TRP A 24 -4.41 10.15 -11.53
CA TRP A 24 -5.82 10.47 -11.28
C TRP A 24 -6.76 9.29 -11.46
N SER A 25 -6.43 8.32 -12.32
CA SER A 25 -7.19 7.07 -12.42
C SER A 25 -7.05 6.22 -11.15
N VAL A 26 -5.87 6.19 -10.53
CA VAL A 26 -5.64 5.50 -9.24
C VAL A 26 -6.38 6.21 -8.11
N VAL A 27 -6.31 7.54 -8.04
CA VAL A 27 -7.10 8.33 -7.09
C VAL A 27 -8.58 8.03 -7.26
N GLY A 28 -9.09 8.05 -8.49
CA GLY A 28 -10.48 7.72 -8.81
C GLY A 28 -10.90 6.31 -8.38
N ALA A 29 -10.01 5.33 -8.52
CA ALA A 29 -10.26 3.96 -8.08
C ALA A 29 -10.32 3.81 -6.54
N LEU A 30 -9.65 4.68 -5.78
CA LEU A 30 -9.66 4.70 -4.31
C LEU A 30 -10.82 5.50 -3.72
N LEU A 31 -11.44 6.40 -4.51
CA LEU A 31 -12.53 7.25 -4.03
C LEU A 31 -13.71 6.46 -3.43
N PRO A 32 -14.24 5.38 -4.05
CA PRO A 32 -15.36 4.65 -3.47
C PRO A 32 -15.05 4.11 -2.06
N ALA A 33 -13.87 3.51 -1.88
CA ALA A 33 -13.42 3.02 -0.57
C ALA A 33 -13.23 4.18 0.43
N THR A 34 -12.69 5.32 -0.02
CA THR A 34 -12.49 6.51 0.81
C THR A 34 -13.83 7.09 1.29
N LEU A 35 -14.81 7.21 0.39
CA LEU A 35 -16.15 7.72 0.70
C LEU A 35 -16.89 6.79 1.66
N TRP A 36 -16.73 5.48 1.48
CA TRP A 36 -17.26 4.50 2.44
C TRP A 36 -16.61 4.65 3.82
N GLY A 37 -15.30 4.90 3.87
CA GLY A 37 -14.59 5.26 5.10
C GLY A 37 -15.13 6.51 5.78
N PHE A 38 -15.50 7.54 5.01
CA PHE A 38 -16.15 8.74 5.54
C PHE A 38 -17.54 8.47 6.08
N TYR A 39 -18.29 7.55 5.47
CA TYR A 39 -19.62 7.16 5.94
C TYR A 39 -19.54 6.43 7.29
N LEU A 40 -18.59 5.50 7.46
CA LEU A 40 -18.48 4.72 8.70
C LEU A 40 -17.87 5.51 9.86
N PHE A 41 -16.77 6.21 9.62
CA PHE A 41 -16.02 6.90 10.68
C PHE A 41 -16.40 8.37 10.83
N GLY A 42 -17.21 8.93 9.91
CA GLY A 42 -17.70 10.30 9.99
C GLY A 42 -16.63 11.37 9.80
N MET A 43 -16.83 12.49 10.51
CA MET A 43 -15.98 13.68 10.42
C MET A 43 -14.49 13.45 10.77
N PRO A 44 -14.12 12.61 11.75
CA PRO A 44 -12.71 12.26 12.02
C PRO A 44 -11.95 11.78 10.78
N ALA A 45 -12.51 10.84 10.02
CA ALA A 45 -11.87 10.32 8.80
C ALA A 45 -11.70 11.39 7.71
N VAL A 46 -12.68 12.29 7.57
CA VAL A 46 -12.60 13.43 6.64
C VAL A 46 -11.45 14.36 7.02
N ARG A 47 -11.31 14.67 8.32
CA ARG A 47 -10.24 15.54 8.83
C ARG A 47 -8.86 14.92 8.58
N VAL A 48 -8.68 13.65 8.94
CA VAL A 48 -7.41 12.92 8.74
C VAL A 48 -7.01 12.94 7.26
N THR A 49 -7.94 12.63 6.36
CA THR A 49 -7.67 12.63 4.92
C THR A 49 -7.35 14.03 4.40
N LEU A 50 -8.12 15.04 4.80
CA LEU A 50 -7.90 16.41 4.37
C LEU A 50 -6.53 16.94 4.82
N PHE A 51 -6.19 16.81 6.09
CA PHE A 51 -4.91 17.30 6.63
C PHE A 51 -3.71 16.58 6.01
N THR A 52 -3.80 15.26 5.83
CA THR A 52 -2.70 14.47 5.26
C THR A 52 -2.46 14.81 3.79
N VAL A 53 -3.53 14.90 2.98
CA VAL A 53 -3.44 15.26 1.56
C VAL A 53 -2.96 16.71 1.39
N ALA A 54 -3.53 17.65 2.15
CA ALA A 54 -3.13 19.04 2.10
C ALA A 54 -1.64 19.20 2.47
N ALA A 55 -1.18 18.53 3.54
CA ALA A 55 0.22 18.58 3.94
C ALA A 55 1.15 17.98 2.88
N ALA A 56 0.77 16.87 2.24
CA ALA A 56 1.55 16.28 1.16
C ALA A 56 1.69 17.24 -0.04
N VAL A 57 0.57 17.84 -0.49
CA VAL A 57 0.60 18.78 -1.62
C VAL A 57 1.41 20.04 -1.28
N LEU A 58 1.24 20.59 -0.08
CA LEU A 58 2.00 21.76 0.38
C LEU A 58 3.49 21.46 0.51
N ALA A 59 3.85 20.29 1.04
CA ALA A 59 5.24 19.86 1.14
C ALA A 59 5.89 19.69 -0.24
N GLU A 60 5.15 19.19 -1.23
CA GLU A 60 5.64 19.09 -2.60
C GLU A 60 5.85 20.46 -3.23
N ALA A 61 4.87 21.36 -3.10
CA ALA A 61 4.96 22.73 -3.61
C ALA A 61 6.17 23.45 -2.98
N ALA A 62 6.34 23.34 -1.67
CA ALA A 62 7.46 23.93 -0.95
C ALA A 62 8.80 23.35 -1.42
N ALA A 63 8.91 22.02 -1.55
CA ALA A 63 10.13 21.37 -2.01
C ALA A 63 10.50 21.76 -3.44
N ASN A 64 9.53 21.83 -4.35
CA ASN A 64 9.76 22.25 -5.74
C ASN A 64 10.24 23.69 -5.82
N LYS A 65 9.59 24.60 -5.06
CA LYS A 65 9.97 26.01 -4.96
C LYS A 65 11.39 26.17 -4.41
N MET A 66 11.73 25.46 -3.34
CA MET A 66 13.08 25.48 -2.74
C MET A 66 14.15 24.94 -3.69
N ARG A 67 13.81 24.01 -4.57
CA ARG A 67 14.72 23.41 -5.55
C ARG A 67 14.78 24.14 -6.89
N GLY A 68 13.98 25.20 -7.08
CA GLY A 68 13.86 25.91 -8.35
C GLY A 68 13.37 25.02 -9.51
N ARG A 69 12.56 24.00 -9.21
CA ARG A 69 12.01 23.07 -10.21
C ARG A 69 10.62 23.47 -10.65
N ALA A 70 10.21 23.01 -11.83
CA ALA A 70 8.84 23.17 -12.30
C ALA A 70 7.84 22.54 -11.33
N ASP A 71 6.68 23.16 -11.19
CA ASP A 71 5.63 22.68 -10.28
C ASP A 71 5.06 21.34 -10.77
N THR A 72 5.39 20.26 -10.05
CA THR A 72 4.83 18.92 -10.28
C THR A 72 3.53 18.68 -9.52
N THR A 73 3.06 19.65 -8.73
CA THR A 73 1.90 19.49 -7.82
C THR A 73 0.63 19.02 -8.51
N LEU A 74 0.47 19.35 -9.79
CA LEU A 74 -0.70 18.98 -10.60
C LEU A 74 -0.67 17.55 -11.13
N ASP A 75 0.46 16.82 -11.02
CA ASP A 75 0.58 15.45 -11.52
C ASP A 75 -0.30 14.42 -10.78
N GLY A 76 -0.89 14.81 -9.64
CA GLY A 76 -1.78 13.99 -8.82
C GLY A 76 -1.06 13.02 -7.88
N SER A 77 0.27 12.93 -7.95
CA SER A 77 1.03 11.94 -7.19
C SER A 77 1.22 12.30 -5.71
N ALA A 78 1.35 13.59 -5.37
CA ALA A 78 1.34 14.02 -3.97
C ALA A 78 -0.03 13.78 -3.33
N VAL A 79 -1.11 14.01 -4.09
CA VAL A 79 -2.48 13.72 -3.66
C VAL A 79 -2.64 12.22 -3.41
N LEU A 80 -2.21 11.37 -4.35
CA LEU A 80 -2.25 9.92 -4.19
C LEU A 80 -1.44 9.46 -2.97
N THR A 81 -0.22 9.99 -2.79
CA THR A 81 0.65 9.65 -1.65
C THR A 81 -0.01 10.02 -0.32
N GLY A 82 -0.55 11.24 -0.21
CA GLY A 82 -1.26 11.70 0.97
C GLY A 82 -2.54 10.91 1.24
N LEU A 83 -3.28 10.53 0.19
CA LEU A 83 -4.49 9.73 0.29
C LEU A 83 -4.18 8.31 0.75
N LEU A 84 -3.19 7.64 0.16
CA LEU A 84 -2.75 6.30 0.56
C LEU A 84 -2.23 6.29 2.01
N LEU A 85 -1.53 7.35 2.43
CA LEU A 85 -1.13 7.49 3.83
C LEU A 85 -2.34 7.67 4.74
N ALA A 86 -3.27 8.58 4.40
CA ALA A 86 -4.48 8.83 5.18
C ALA A 86 -5.34 7.58 5.35
N LEU A 87 -5.51 6.79 4.29
CA LEU A 87 -6.24 5.53 4.34
C LEU A 87 -5.60 4.49 5.27
N ASN A 88 -4.31 4.63 5.56
CA ASN A 88 -3.64 3.79 6.54
C ASN A 88 -3.64 4.39 7.96
N LEU A 89 -4.05 5.65 8.16
CA LEU A 89 -4.05 6.24 9.49
C LEU A 89 -5.32 5.87 10.27
N PRO A 90 -5.24 5.79 11.61
CA PRO A 90 -6.44 5.68 12.43
C PRO A 90 -7.30 6.95 12.27
N PRO A 91 -8.64 6.86 12.26
CA PRO A 91 -9.50 8.02 12.12
C PRO A 91 -9.39 9.01 13.28
N SER A 92 -8.94 8.56 14.45
CA SER A 92 -8.68 9.33 15.66
C SER A 92 -7.37 10.14 15.62
N ALA A 93 -6.53 9.95 14.59
CA ALA A 93 -5.21 10.56 14.51
C ALA A 93 -5.29 12.09 14.64
N PRO A 94 -4.46 12.72 15.50
CA PRO A 94 -4.49 14.15 15.67
C PRO A 94 -3.95 14.86 14.42
N TRP A 95 -4.50 16.04 14.12
CA TRP A 95 -4.18 16.80 12.91
C TRP A 95 -2.67 17.03 12.69
N TRP A 96 -1.90 17.24 13.75
CA TRP A 96 -0.46 17.49 13.66
C TRP A 96 0.30 16.23 13.19
N LEU A 97 -0.17 15.04 13.56
CA LEU A 97 0.42 13.76 13.15
C LEU A 97 0.18 13.53 11.66
N CYS A 98 -1.03 13.84 11.18
CA CYS A 98 -1.39 13.81 9.77
C CYS A 98 -0.52 14.76 8.94
N VAL A 99 -0.32 15.99 9.42
CA VAL A 99 0.51 16.99 8.74
C VAL A 99 1.98 16.56 8.71
N PHE A 100 2.51 16.09 9.84
CA PHE A 100 3.88 15.60 9.93
C PHE A 100 4.10 14.38 9.01
N GLY A 101 3.16 13.43 9.01
CA GLY A 101 3.19 12.25 8.14
C GLY A 101 3.14 12.60 6.66
N GLY A 102 2.20 13.46 6.25
CA GLY A 102 2.07 13.90 4.86
C GLY A 102 3.31 14.64 4.36
N ALA A 103 3.89 15.52 5.20
CA ALA A 103 5.15 16.19 4.88
C ALA A 103 6.32 15.20 4.80
N ALA A 104 6.45 14.27 5.75
CA ALA A 104 7.51 13.26 5.75
C ALA A 104 7.42 12.34 4.53
N ALA A 105 6.21 11.94 4.11
CA ALA A 105 6.01 11.11 2.93
C ALA A 105 6.62 11.75 1.69
N ILE A 106 6.37 13.05 1.50
CA ILE A 106 6.85 13.78 0.34
C ILE A 106 8.31 14.17 0.47
N LEU A 107 8.71 14.77 1.58
CA LEU A 107 10.07 15.26 1.76
C LEU A 107 11.07 14.10 1.79
N LEU A 108 10.85 13.12 2.67
CA LEU A 108 11.78 12.01 2.88
C LEU A 108 11.55 10.87 1.87
N GLY A 109 10.29 10.53 1.60
CA GLY A 109 9.96 9.38 0.75
C GLY A 109 10.12 9.64 -0.75
N LYS A 110 9.99 10.90 -1.20
CA LYS A 110 9.94 11.24 -2.63
C LYS A 110 10.98 12.28 -3.05
N GLN A 111 11.04 13.43 -2.37
CA GLN A 111 11.80 14.59 -2.85
C GLN A 111 13.30 14.47 -2.61
N VAL A 112 13.73 13.87 -1.49
CA VAL A 112 15.14 13.55 -1.20
C VAL A 112 15.79 12.74 -2.33
N PHE A 113 15.03 11.83 -2.96
CA PHE A 113 15.52 10.99 -4.05
C PHE A 113 15.45 11.62 -5.44
N GLY A 114 14.90 12.83 -5.57
CA GLY A 114 14.83 13.53 -6.85
C GLY A 114 13.42 13.69 -7.43
N GLY A 115 12.37 13.27 -6.71
CA GLY A 115 10.98 13.39 -7.15
C GLY A 115 10.41 12.08 -7.68
N LEU A 116 9.33 12.15 -8.47
CA LEU A 116 8.71 10.96 -9.06
C LEU A 116 9.68 10.16 -9.92
N GLY A 117 9.54 8.83 -9.88
CA GLY A 117 10.32 7.91 -10.71
C GLY A 117 11.71 7.59 -10.16
N HIS A 118 12.15 8.29 -9.11
CA HIS A 118 13.47 8.10 -8.49
C HIS A 118 13.39 7.57 -7.07
N ASN A 119 12.19 7.46 -6.50
CA ASN A 119 11.97 6.97 -5.15
C ASN A 119 12.22 5.45 -5.09
N PRO A 120 13.21 4.97 -4.31
CA PRO A 120 13.45 3.53 -4.15
C PRO A 120 12.38 2.85 -3.29
N PHE A 121 11.66 3.65 -2.49
CA PHE A 121 10.62 3.18 -1.57
C PHE A 121 9.28 3.84 -1.87
N ASN A 122 8.20 3.18 -1.48
CA ASN A 122 6.86 3.75 -1.61
C ASN A 122 6.74 4.88 -0.58
N PRO A 123 6.53 6.15 -1.00
CA PRO A 123 6.64 7.30 -0.10
C PRO A 123 5.59 7.31 1.02
N ALA A 124 4.37 6.83 0.73
CA ALA A 124 3.30 6.74 1.73
C ALA A 124 3.65 5.71 2.82
N LEU A 125 4.24 4.58 2.43
CA LEU A 125 4.66 3.54 3.37
C LEU A 125 5.86 3.97 4.23
N VAL A 126 6.80 4.74 3.67
CA VAL A 126 7.91 5.33 4.45
C VAL A 126 7.37 6.19 5.58
N ALA A 127 6.41 7.08 5.29
CA ALA A 127 5.77 7.90 6.32
C ALA A 127 4.99 7.05 7.33
N ARG A 128 4.21 6.06 6.88
CA ARG A 128 3.48 5.17 7.79
C ARG A 128 4.41 4.48 8.79
N VAL A 129 5.52 3.92 8.30
CA VAL A 129 6.49 3.24 9.18
C VAL A 129 7.18 4.22 10.11
N LEU A 130 7.53 5.42 9.64
CA LEU A 130 8.07 6.48 10.48
C LEU A 130 7.12 6.84 11.63
N LEU A 131 5.83 7.04 11.32
CA LEU A 131 4.81 7.35 12.31
C LEU A 131 4.58 6.19 13.29
N LEU A 132 4.51 4.95 12.80
CA LEU A 132 4.29 3.77 13.63
C LEU A 132 5.44 3.54 14.62
N VAL A 133 6.68 3.77 14.21
CA VAL A 133 7.86 3.60 15.07
C VAL A 133 8.02 4.77 16.04
N SER A 134 7.75 6.00 15.59
CA SER A 134 7.98 7.20 16.42
C SER A 134 6.81 7.51 17.36
N PHE A 135 5.58 7.19 16.95
CA PHE A 135 4.34 7.55 17.63
C PHE A 135 3.36 6.36 17.72
N PRO A 136 3.77 5.20 18.27
CA PRO A 136 2.95 3.99 18.27
C PRO A 136 1.61 4.18 18.98
N ALA A 137 1.58 4.92 20.10
CA ALA A 137 0.37 5.14 20.89
C ALA A 137 -0.77 5.78 20.07
N PHE A 138 -0.45 6.77 19.23
CA PHE A 138 -1.44 7.41 18.36
C PHE A 138 -1.79 6.57 17.12
N MET A 139 -0.89 5.68 16.70
CA MET A 139 -1.08 4.81 15.54
C MET A 139 -1.87 3.54 15.87
N THR A 140 -2.02 3.20 17.15
CA THR A 140 -2.79 2.06 17.65
C THR A 140 -4.05 2.47 18.40
N ASP A 141 -4.38 3.76 18.42
CA ASP A 141 -5.60 4.27 19.03
C ASP A 141 -6.75 4.22 18.01
N TRP A 142 -7.77 3.41 18.29
CA TRP A 142 -8.94 3.22 17.43
C TRP A 142 -10.21 3.79 18.05
N ALA A 143 -10.09 4.62 19.09
CA ALA A 143 -11.23 5.28 19.71
C ALA A 143 -11.85 6.30 18.74
N VAL A 144 -12.99 5.94 18.14
CA VAL A 144 -13.75 6.82 17.27
C VAL A 144 -15.18 6.87 17.77
N ASP A 145 -15.67 8.09 17.98
CA ASP A 145 -17.10 8.38 18.15
C ASP A 145 -17.74 8.28 16.74
N ALA A 146 -17.92 7.04 16.28
CA ALA A 146 -18.35 6.76 14.92
C ALA A 146 -19.86 7.02 14.82
N GLY A 147 -20.26 8.05 14.07
CA GLY A 147 -21.66 8.50 14.00
C GLY A 147 -22.72 7.46 13.58
N TYR A 148 -22.31 6.30 13.04
CA TYR A 148 -23.20 5.15 12.78
C TYR A 148 -23.05 4.00 13.79
N LEU A 149 -21.89 3.90 14.46
CA LEU A 149 -21.65 3.05 15.62
C LEU A 149 -21.77 3.95 16.86
N ALA A 150 -22.99 4.36 17.18
CA ALA A 150 -23.32 5.35 18.21
C ALA A 150 -23.04 4.92 19.66
N ASP A 151 -22.10 3.98 19.85
CA ASP A 151 -21.52 3.65 21.14
C ASP A 151 -20.00 3.73 20.97
N ALA A 152 -19.38 4.69 21.67
CA ALA A 152 -17.95 4.98 21.65
C ALA A 152 -17.16 3.85 22.32
N VAL A 153 -17.26 2.65 21.78
CA VAL A 153 -16.52 1.48 22.23
C VAL A 153 -15.17 1.54 21.55
N SER A 154 -14.16 1.93 22.33
CA SER A 154 -12.75 1.69 22.03
C SER A 154 -12.54 0.18 21.82
N SER A 155 -12.76 -0.28 20.60
CA SER A 155 -12.55 -1.68 20.20
C SER A 155 -11.15 -1.82 19.61
N ALA A 156 -10.43 -2.86 20.04
CA ALA A 156 -9.17 -3.19 19.42
C ALA A 156 -9.43 -3.80 18.03
N THR A 157 -8.48 -3.66 17.11
CA THR A 157 -8.62 -4.29 15.80
C THR A 157 -8.58 -5.81 15.95
N VAL A 158 -9.23 -6.56 15.05
CA VAL A 158 -9.27 -8.03 15.09
C VAL A 158 -7.85 -8.64 15.16
N LEU A 159 -6.89 -8.06 14.44
CA LEU A 159 -5.49 -8.48 14.51
C LEU A 159 -4.81 -8.07 15.82
N GLY A 160 -5.15 -6.91 16.38
CA GLY A 160 -4.70 -6.48 17.70
C GLY A 160 -5.18 -7.41 18.81
N GLU A 161 -6.47 -7.74 18.82
CA GLU A 161 -7.09 -8.66 19.78
C GLU A 161 -6.50 -10.08 19.67
N ALA A 162 -6.42 -10.61 18.45
CA ALA A 162 -5.76 -11.89 18.21
C ALA A 162 -4.30 -11.88 18.69
N LYS A 163 -3.61 -10.74 18.57
CA LYS A 163 -2.22 -10.62 19.04
C LYS A 163 -2.11 -10.59 20.56
N THR A 164 -2.99 -9.86 21.23
CA THR A 164 -3.07 -9.84 22.69
C THR A 164 -3.36 -11.24 23.23
N PHE A 165 -4.24 -12.01 22.58
CA PHE A 165 -4.48 -13.41 22.93
C PHE A 165 -3.23 -14.29 22.74
N LEU A 166 -2.51 -14.14 21.62
CA LEU A 166 -1.27 -14.88 21.35
C LEU A 166 -0.16 -14.61 22.39
N MET A 167 -0.07 -13.38 22.88
CA MET A 167 0.97 -12.95 23.84
C MET A 167 0.57 -13.20 25.30
N THR A 168 -0.72 -13.12 25.60
CA THR A 168 -1.30 -13.30 26.94
C THR A 168 -2.54 -14.19 26.89
N PRO A 169 -2.37 -15.52 26.71
CA PRO A 169 -3.50 -16.45 26.51
C PRO A 169 -4.46 -16.54 27.70
N ALA A 170 -3.99 -16.19 28.91
CA ALA A 170 -4.78 -16.26 30.14
C ALA A 170 -5.83 -15.14 30.28
N LEU A 171 -5.80 -14.12 29.41
CA LEU A 171 -6.58 -12.89 29.54
C LEU A 171 -7.65 -12.68 28.46
N GLY A 172 -7.85 -13.62 27.53
CA GLY A 172 -8.82 -13.44 26.46
C GLY A 172 -9.20 -14.71 25.72
N ALA A 173 -10.11 -14.56 24.76
CA ALA A 173 -10.48 -15.56 23.78
C ALA A 173 -10.10 -15.07 22.38
N LEU A 174 -10.03 -15.98 21.40
CA LEU A 174 -9.98 -15.56 20.00
C LEU A 174 -11.22 -14.72 19.69
N PRO A 175 -11.08 -13.59 18.99
CA PRO A 175 -12.22 -12.75 18.65
C PRO A 175 -13.20 -13.54 17.78
N ASP A 176 -14.49 -13.43 18.07
CA ASP A 176 -15.53 -13.93 17.18
C ASP A 176 -15.69 -12.95 16.03
N VAL A 177 -15.46 -13.42 14.81
CA VAL A 177 -15.34 -12.57 13.62
C VAL A 177 -16.51 -12.86 12.69
N ASP A 178 -17.39 -11.88 12.53
CA ASP A 178 -18.34 -11.89 11.43
C ASP A 178 -17.62 -11.50 10.12
N TYR A 179 -17.48 -12.47 9.22
CA TYR A 179 -16.81 -12.31 7.94
C TYR A 179 -17.58 -11.39 6.98
N LEU A 180 -18.91 -11.31 7.08
CA LEU A 180 -19.69 -10.39 6.25
C LEU A 180 -19.44 -8.94 6.68
N ASP A 181 -19.40 -8.69 8.00
CA ASP A 181 -19.03 -7.39 8.52
C ASP A 181 -17.59 -7.02 8.21
N LEU A 182 -16.67 -7.98 8.15
CA LEU A 182 -15.28 -7.75 7.73
C LEU A 182 -15.16 -7.43 6.24
N PHE A 183 -15.99 -8.07 5.41
CA PHE A 183 -15.97 -7.89 3.96
C PHE A 183 -16.62 -6.58 3.51
N ILE A 184 -17.69 -6.17 4.21
CA ILE A 184 -18.38 -4.89 4.00
C ILE A 184 -17.69 -3.76 4.78
N GLY A 185 -17.05 -4.11 5.89
CA GLY A 185 -16.13 -3.34 6.74
C GLY A 185 -16.76 -2.50 7.84
N PHE A 186 -17.84 -2.98 8.46
CA PHE A 186 -18.44 -2.40 9.67
C PHE A 186 -17.61 -2.69 10.94
N ARG A 187 -16.31 -2.39 10.96
CA ARG A 187 -15.40 -2.69 12.08
C ARG A 187 -14.38 -1.58 12.32
N ALA A 188 -13.79 -1.58 13.52
CA ALA A 188 -12.69 -0.68 13.87
C ALA A 188 -11.40 -1.05 13.12
N GLY A 189 -10.67 -0.04 12.64
CA GLY A 189 -9.44 -0.20 11.87
C GLY A 189 -9.08 1.05 11.08
N CYS A 190 -8.11 0.94 10.18
CA CYS A 190 -7.72 2.05 9.30
C CYS A 190 -8.87 2.42 8.34
N ILE A 191 -8.91 3.67 7.88
CA ILE A 191 -9.92 4.15 6.90
C ILE A 191 -9.90 3.29 5.60
N GLY A 192 -8.74 2.74 5.24
CA GLY A 192 -8.51 1.88 4.10
C GLY A 192 -8.82 0.39 4.33
N GLU A 193 -9.22 -0.02 5.54
CA GLU A 193 -9.67 -1.40 5.83
C GLU A 193 -11.20 -1.55 5.75
N VAL A 194 -11.88 -0.45 5.46
CA VAL A 194 -13.34 -0.28 5.55
C VAL A 194 -14.10 -1.04 4.47
N SER A 195 -13.47 -1.49 3.38
CA SER A 195 -14.15 -2.46 2.50
C SER A 195 -13.16 -3.13 1.54
N PRO A 196 -12.78 -4.40 1.81
CA PRO A 196 -12.11 -5.25 0.84
C PRO A 196 -12.83 -5.29 -0.51
N LEU A 197 -14.17 -5.29 -0.52
CA LEU A 197 -14.97 -5.33 -1.74
C LEU A 197 -14.74 -4.09 -2.63
N LEU A 198 -14.81 -2.89 -2.05
CA LEU A 198 -14.62 -1.65 -2.82
C LEU A 198 -13.18 -1.50 -3.31
N LEU A 199 -12.20 -1.94 -2.52
CA LEU A 199 -10.80 -1.98 -2.95
C LEU A 199 -10.58 -2.95 -4.11
N LEU A 200 -11.20 -4.14 -4.08
CA LEU A 200 -11.15 -5.10 -5.17
C LEU A 200 -11.82 -4.54 -6.44
N ALA A 201 -12.95 -3.84 -6.31
CA ALA A 201 -13.61 -3.19 -7.44
C ALA A 201 -12.71 -2.10 -8.06
N GLY A 202 -12.08 -1.26 -7.24
CA GLY A 202 -11.12 -0.26 -7.70
C GLY A 202 -9.90 -0.89 -8.38
N ALA A 203 -9.35 -1.97 -7.82
CA ALA A 203 -8.24 -2.69 -8.41
C ALA A 203 -8.63 -3.39 -9.73
N ALA A 204 -9.84 -3.96 -9.83
CA ALA A 204 -10.36 -4.55 -11.05
C ALA A 204 -10.47 -3.51 -12.17
N TYR A 205 -10.91 -2.29 -11.85
CA TYR A 205 -10.92 -1.17 -12.78
C TYR A 205 -9.51 -0.82 -13.29
N LEU A 206 -8.53 -0.72 -12.40
CA LEU A 206 -7.14 -0.43 -12.78
C LEU A 206 -6.49 -1.55 -13.60
N TYR A 207 -6.84 -2.80 -13.31
CA TYR A 207 -6.41 -3.97 -14.07
C TYR A 207 -7.00 -3.96 -15.48
N TRP A 208 -8.30 -3.66 -15.61
CA TRP A 208 -8.96 -3.53 -16.91
C TRP A 208 -8.33 -2.41 -17.76
N ARG A 209 -7.97 -1.29 -17.12
CA ARG A 209 -7.22 -0.18 -17.74
C ARG A 209 -5.73 -0.48 -17.98
N ARG A 210 -5.25 -1.68 -17.63
CA ARG A 210 -3.84 -2.12 -17.75
C ARG A 210 -2.82 -1.23 -17.03
N ILE A 211 -3.27 -0.51 -16.00
CA ILE A 211 -2.38 0.32 -15.16
C ILE A 211 -1.61 -0.57 -14.17
N ILE A 212 -2.30 -1.55 -13.58
CA ILE A 212 -1.69 -2.51 -12.63
C ILE A 212 -1.69 -3.92 -13.22
N THR A 213 -0.72 -4.73 -12.79
CA THR A 213 -0.65 -6.16 -13.14
C THR A 213 -1.07 -7.05 -11.99
N ILE A 214 -1.72 -8.16 -12.31
CA ILE A 214 -2.25 -9.10 -11.31
C ILE A 214 -1.18 -9.96 -10.63
N ASP A 215 0.03 -10.04 -11.20
CA ASP A 215 1.13 -10.87 -10.70
C ASP A 215 1.47 -10.60 -9.22
N ILE A 216 1.66 -9.32 -8.86
CA ILE A 216 2.08 -8.94 -7.50
C ILE A 216 0.94 -9.16 -6.49
N PRO A 217 -0.29 -8.63 -6.69
CA PRO A 217 -1.36 -8.84 -5.73
C PRO A 217 -1.70 -10.31 -5.53
N LEU A 218 -1.74 -11.09 -6.62
CA LEU A 218 -2.07 -12.51 -6.55
C LEU A 218 -1.00 -13.28 -5.77
N ALA A 219 0.28 -13.08 -6.07
CA ALA A 219 1.38 -13.73 -5.37
C ALA A 219 1.39 -13.36 -3.88
N PHE A 220 1.15 -12.08 -3.55
CA PHE A 220 1.12 -11.58 -2.18
C PHE A 220 -0.03 -12.23 -1.39
N ILE A 221 -1.27 -12.10 -1.87
CA ILE A 221 -2.46 -12.61 -1.17
C ILE A 221 -2.41 -14.14 -1.04
N ALA A 222 -2.02 -14.84 -2.11
CA ALA A 222 -1.91 -16.30 -2.09
C ALA A 222 -0.87 -16.79 -1.07
N THR A 223 0.27 -16.11 -0.95
CA THR A 223 1.31 -16.50 0.01
C THR A 223 0.84 -16.32 1.45
N VAL A 224 0.18 -15.19 1.77
CA VAL A 224 -0.40 -14.98 3.10
C VAL A 224 -1.45 -16.04 3.39
N PHE A 225 -2.35 -16.32 2.44
CA PHE A 225 -3.37 -17.34 2.60
C PHE A 225 -2.79 -18.73 2.88
N VAL A 226 -1.80 -19.17 2.10
CA VAL A 226 -1.18 -20.50 2.28
C VAL A 226 -0.48 -20.62 3.64
N ILE A 227 0.30 -19.62 4.04
CA ILE A 227 1.06 -19.69 5.30
C ILE A 227 0.11 -19.63 6.51
N THR A 228 -0.87 -18.73 6.48
CA THR A 228 -1.86 -18.62 7.56
C THR A 228 -2.75 -19.86 7.65
N THR A 229 -3.12 -20.47 6.51
CA THR A 229 -3.88 -21.73 6.49
C THR A 229 -3.07 -22.88 7.07
N ALA A 230 -1.77 -22.98 6.74
CA ALA A 230 -0.89 -23.96 7.34
C ALA A 230 -0.80 -23.76 8.85
N ALA A 231 -0.54 -22.53 9.32
CA ALA A 231 -0.45 -22.21 10.74
C ALA A 231 -1.76 -22.54 11.49
N TRP A 232 -2.90 -22.14 10.94
CA TRP A 232 -4.22 -22.44 11.47
C TRP A 232 -4.49 -23.95 11.50
N GLY A 233 -4.12 -24.70 10.46
CA GLY A 233 -4.30 -26.15 10.43
C GLY A 233 -3.49 -26.91 11.49
N PHE A 234 -2.31 -26.39 11.88
CA PHE A 234 -1.52 -26.97 12.97
C PHE A 234 -2.03 -26.60 14.37
N ALA A 235 -2.57 -25.40 14.55
CA ALA A 235 -3.07 -24.94 15.85
C ALA A 235 -4.29 -24.00 15.67
N PRO A 236 -5.49 -24.55 15.43
CA PRO A 236 -6.70 -23.76 15.19
C PRO A 236 -7.10 -22.91 16.40
N GLU A 237 -6.79 -23.37 17.61
CA GLU A 237 -7.10 -22.69 18.87
C GLU A 237 -6.15 -21.51 19.16
N LYS A 238 -5.01 -21.45 18.45
CA LYS A 238 -3.98 -20.44 18.65
C LYS A 238 -4.04 -19.33 17.61
N TYR A 239 -4.29 -19.68 16.36
CA TYR A 239 -4.22 -18.74 15.25
C TYR A 239 -5.61 -18.36 14.75
N LEU A 240 -5.74 -17.12 14.28
CA LEU A 240 -6.96 -16.62 13.68
C LEU A 240 -7.23 -17.31 12.34
N ASN A 241 -8.50 -17.36 11.93
CA ASN A 241 -8.89 -17.90 10.64
C ASN A 241 -8.13 -17.17 9.49
N PRO A 242 -7.60 -17.91 8.49
CA PRO A 242 -6.91 -17.34 7.34
C PRO A 242 -7.69 -16.23 6.61
N MET A 243 -9.01 -16.37 6.51
CA MET A 243 -9.85 -15.41 5.82
C MET A 243 -9.86 -14.06 6.55
N ALA A 244 -9.85 -14.06 7.88
CA ALA A 244 -9.75 -12.85 8.67
C ALA A 244 -8.39 -12.16 8.47
N HIS A 245 -7.30 -12.92 8.34
CA HIS A 245 -6.00 -12.33 7.96
C HIS A 245 -6.05 -11.67 6.58
N LEU A 246 -6.81 -12.19 5.62
CA LEU A 246 -6.89 -11.60 4.29
C LEU A 246 -7.67 -10.28 4.27
N MET A 247 -8.75 -10.22 5.05
CA MET A 247 -9.69 -9.11 5.06
C MET A 247 -9.31 -7.97 6.03
N THR A 248 -8.29 -8.13 6.86
CA THR A 248 -7.89 -7.15 7.89
C THR A 248 -6.44 -6.66 7.75
N GLY A 249 -6.10 -5.59 8.47
CA GLY A 249 -4.72 -5.12 8.70
C GLY A 249 -4.02 -4.62 7.45
N GLY A 250 -4.75 -3.85 6.64
CA GLY A 250 -4.26 -3.18 5.45
C GLY A 250 -3.78 -4.11 4.32
N LEU A 251 -4.05 -5.42 4.38
CA LEU A 251 -3.52 -6.35 3.36
C LEU A 251 -4.06 -6.04 1.97
N MET A 252 -5.37 -5.79 1.83
CA MET A 252 -5.96 -5.51 0.52
C MET A 252 -5.47 -4.19 -0.08
N ILE A 253 -5.47 -3.10 0.69
CA ILE A 253 -4.96 -1.82 0.20
C ILE A 253 -3.46 -1.91 -0.10
N GLY A 254 -2.69 -2.60 0.75
CA GLY A 254 -1.27 -2.81 0.57
C GLY A 254 -0.94 -3.63 -0.68
N ALA A 255 -1.63 -4.76 -0.88
CA ALA A 255 -1.39 -5.64 -2.02
C ALA A 255 -1.87 -5.04 -3.35
N LEU A 256 -3.03 -4.37 -3.37
CA LEU A 256 -3.67 -3.90 -4.60
C LEU A 256 -3.25 -2.50 -5.05
N PHE A 257 -2.82 -1.62 -4.13
CA PHE A 257 -2.52 -0.22 -4.44
C PHE A 257 -1.11 0.22 -4.05
N MET A 258 -0.44 -0.43 -3.08
CA MET A 258 0.89 -0.01 -2.61
C MET A 258 2.02 -0.87 -3.15
N ALA A 259 1.83 -2.20 -3.19
CA ALA A 259 2.79 -3.15 -3.73
C ALA A 259 2.87 -3.09 -5.27
N THR A 260 1.82 -2.59 -5.92
CA THR A 260 1.73 -2.37 -7.37
C THR A 260 2.17 -0.96 -7.77
N ASP A 261 2.86 -0.22 -6.90
CA ASP A 261 3.41 1.08 -7.26
C ASP A 261 4.41 0.93 -8.43
N MET A 262 4.23 1.75 -9.46
CA MET A 262 4.92 1.61 -10.74
C MET A 262 6.42 1.92 -10.64
N VAL A 263 6.84 2.72 -9.66
CA VAL A 263 8.25 3.10 -9.50
C VAL A 263 9.03 2.07 -8.69
N THR A 264 8.39 1.44 -7.70
CA THR A 264 9.09 0.61 -6.72
C THR A 264 8.91 -0.87 -6.95
N SER A 265 8.15 -1.29 -7.98
CA SER A 265 7.93 -2.70 -8.29
C SER A 265 8.87 -3.21 -9.40
N PRO A 266 9.21 -4.53 -9.42
CA PRO A 266 10.07 -5.09 -10.45
C PRO A 266 9.44 -5.01 -11.85
N LEU A 267 10.30 -4.87 -12.86
CA LEU A 267 9.86 -4.70 -14.25
C LEU A 267 9.41 -6.01 -14.90
N ASN A 268 10.05 -7.14 -14.56
CA ASN A 268 9.79 -8.44 -15.18
C ASN A 268 8.71 -9.24 -14.46
N THR A 269 7.93 -10.03 -15.20
CA THR A 269 6.92 -10.95 -14.64
C THR A 269 7.50 -11.87 -13.56
N LYS A 270 8.65 -12.52 -13.82
CA LYS A 270 9.32 -13.38 -12.82
C LYS A 270 9.71 -12.60 -11.55
N GLY A 271 10.21 -11.38 -11.72
CA GLY A 271 10.57 -10.50 -10.61
C GLY A 271 9.34 -10.11 -9.79
N ARG A 272 8.22 -9.80 -10.45
CA ARG A 272 6.94 -9.48 -9.80
C ARG A 272 6.41 -10.62 -8.94
N TRP A 273 6.49 -11.86 -9.42
CA TRP A 273 6.13 -13.03 -8.62
C TRP A 273 7.04 -13.20 -7.39
N ILE A 274 8.36 -13.12 -7.56
CA ILE A 274 9.32 -13.20 -6.43
C ILE A 274 9.04 -12.09 -5.40
N PHE A 275 8.78 -10.87 -5.88
CA PHE A 275 8.48 -9.73 -5.03
C PHE A 275 7.19 -9.91 -4.24
N GLY A 276 6.09 -10.33 -4.90
CA GLY A 276 4.82 -10.60 -4.24
C GLY A 276 4.90 -11.76 -3.23
N LEU A 277 5.57 -12.85 -3.60
CA LEU A 277 5.83 -13.97 -2.68
C LEU A 277 6.62 -13.51 -1.45
N GLY A 278 7.66 -12.70 -1.63
CA GLY A 278 8.44 -12.14 -0.52
C GLY A 278 7.63 -11.22 0.38
N CYS A 279 6.81 -10.33 -0.20
CA CYS A 279 5.91 -9.46 0.56
C CYS A 279 4.94 -10.28 1.42
N GLY A 280 4.34 -11.33 0.84
CA GLY A 280 3.40 -12.19 1.55
C GLY A 280 4.04 -13.03 2.63
N LEU A 281 5.22 -13.59 2.36
CA LEU A 281 6.00 -14.35 3.34
C LEU A 281 6.34 -13.49 4.56
N LEU A 282 6.94 -12.31 4.34
CA LEU A 282 7.32 -11.40 5.41
C LEU A 282 6.08 -10.94 6.20
N THR A 283 4.98 -10.64 5.52
CA THR A 283 3.75 -10.20 6.18
C THR A 283 3.19 -11.30 7.08
N ALA A 284 3.13 -12.55 6.60
CA ALA A 284 2.67 -13.67 7.38
C ALA A 284 3.59 -13.94 8.58
N VAL A 285 4.91 -13.86 8.38
CA VAL A 285 5.89 -14.05 9.46
C VAL A 285 5.71 -12.99 10.56
N ILE A 286 5.56 -11.72 10.18
CA ILE A 286 5.37 -10.63 11.14
C ILE A 286 4.05 -10.79 11.91
N ARG A 287 2.96 -11.15 11.23
CA ARG A 287 1.65 -11.32 11.88
C ARG A 287 1.65 -12.47 12.89
N LEU A 288 2.15 -13.63 12.49
CA LEU A 288 2.12 -14.84 13.32
C LEU A 288 3.15 -14.78 14.46
N TRP A 289 4.40 -14.41 14.15
CA TRP A 289 5.52 -14.50 15.10
C TRP A 289 6.16 -13.16 15.49
N GLY A 290 5.88 -12.07 14.77
CA GLY A 290 6.42 -10.74 15.09
C GLY A 290 5.73 -10.06 16.29
N GLY A 291 6.22 -8.88 16.69
CA GLY A 291 5.61 -8.10 17.79
C GLY A 291 4.43 -7.21 17.36
N TYR A 292 4.29 -6.91 16.07
CA TYR A 292 3.26 -6.02 15.55
C TYR A 292 2.04 -6.81 15.03
N PRO A 293 0.80 -6.33 15.27
CA PRO A 293 -0.41 -6.94 14.73
C PRO A 293 -0.50 -6.79 13.19
N GLU A 294 0.12 -5.74 12.65
CA GLU A 294 0.25 -5.52 11.21
C GLU A 294 1.69 -5.64 10.72
N GLY A 295 1.86 -6.26 9.53
CA GLY A 295 3.18 -6.46 8.92
C GLY A 295 3.31 -5.98 7.47
N VAL A 296 2.24 -5.48 6.86
CA VAL A 296 2.17 -5.21 5.40
C VAL A 296 3.14 -4.11 5.00
N SER A 297 3.14 -2.98 5.73
CA SER A 297 3.97 -1.81 5.40
C SER A 297 5.46 -2.10 5.49
N PHE A 298 5.90 -2.79 6.55
CA PHE A 298 7.28 -3.22 6.71
C PHE A 298 7.70 -4.20 5.61
N SER A 299 6.83 -5.14 5.27
CA SER A 299 7.12 -6.15 4.25
C SER A 299 7.32 -5.54 2.86
N ILE A 300 6.44 -4.62 2.46
CA ILE A 300 6.57 -3.93 1.16
C ILE A 300 7.84 -3.07 1.14
N LEU A 301 8.15 -2.30 2.20
CA LEU A 301 9.37 -1.48 2.23
C LEU A 301 10.64 -2.32 2.17
N LEU A 302 10.69 -3.45 2.88
CA LEU A 302 11.83 -4.35 2.86
C LEU A 302 11.99 -4.97 1.47
N MET A 303 10.89 -5.38 0.84
CA MET A 303 10.93 -5.92 -0.51
C MET A 303 11.29 -4.86 -1.55
N ASN A 304 10.88 -3.60 -1.37
CA ASN A 304 11.28 -2.48 -2.23
C ASN A 304 12.82 -2.32 -2.23
N ALA A 305 13.48 -2.46 -1.07
CA ALA A 305 14.96 -2.48 -1.02
C ALA A 305 15.57 -3.65 -1.82
N CYS A 306 14.86 -4.77 -1.93
CA CYS A 306 15.31 -5.94 -2.68
C CYS A 306 15.03 -5.84 -4.19
N VAL A 307 14.20 -4.90 -4.66
CA VAL A 307 13.82 -4.80 -6.09
C VAL A 307 15.02 -4.66 -7.03
N PRO A 308 16.03 -3.81 -6.76
CA PRO A 308 17.21 -3.72 -7.63
C PRO A 308 17.97 -5.05 -7.75
N LEU A 309 18.00 -5.85 -6.69
CA LEU A 309 18.60 -7.18 -6.71
C LEU A 309 17.74 -8.16 -7.53
N ILE A 310 16.43 -8.16 -7.30
CA ILE A 310 15.47 -9.00 -8.05
C ILE A 310 15.56 -8.70 -9.54
N ASP A 311 15.57 -7.44 -9.94
CA ASP A 311 15.70 -7.05 -11.34
C ASP A 311 17.06 -7.45 -11.92
N ARG A 312 18.14 -7.38 -11.13
CA ARG A 312 19.46 -7.86 -11.57
C ARG A 312 19.48 -9.37 -11.85
N TYR A 313 18.79 -10.17 -11.05
CA TYR A 313 18.73 -11.63 -11.22
C TYR A 313 17.68 -12.08 -12.24
N THR A 314 16.62 -11.29 -12.46
CA THR A 314 15.51 -11.65 -13.35
C THR A 314 15.58 -11.03 -14.74
N LYS A 315 16.72 -10.40 -15.10
CA LYS A 315 16.91 -9.73 -16.40
C LYS A 315 16.42 -10.59 -17.57
N PRO A 316 15.58 -10.04 -18.46
CA PRO A 316 15.10 -10.79 -19.60
C PRO A 316 16.27 -11.08 -20.54
N ARG A 317 16.24 -12.23 -21.22
CA ARG A 317 17.23 -12.53 -22.26
C ARG A 317 17.12 -11.47 -23.35
N LYS A 318 18.24 -10.85 -23.72
CA LYS A 318 18.27 -9.88 -24.83
C LYS A 318 17.76 -10.59 -26.09
N PHE A 319 16.78 -9.97 -26.76
CA PHE A 319 16.23 -10.48 -28.01
C PHE A 319 17.36 -10.63 -29.05
N GLY A 320 17.45 -11.78 -29.72
CA GLY A 320 18.46 -12.05 -30.76
C GLY A 320 19.70 -12.86 -30.32
N LEU A 321 19.84 -13.25 -29.05
CA LEU A 321 20.87 -14.21 -28.62
C LEU A 321 20.34 -15.64 -28.73
N ALA A 322 20.98 -16.48 -29.55
CA ALA A 322 20.74 -17.93 -29.57
C ALA A 322 20.93 -18.50 -28.16
N ALA A 323 20.08 -19.45 -27.76
CA ALA A 323 20.25 -20.15 -26.49
C ALA A 323 21.67 -20.75 -26.46
N PRO A 324 22.44 -20.60 -25.36
CA PRO A 324 23.72 -21.27 -25.25
C PRO A 324 23.46 -22.76 -25.46
N ALA A 325 24.14 -23.36 -26.44
CA ALA A 325 24.08 -24.79 -26.66
C ALA A 325 24.32 -25.47 -25.31
N LYS A 326 23.43 -26.37 -24.90
CA LYS A 326 23.67 -27.21 -23.73
C LYS A 326 25.01 -27.90 -23.99
N GLY A 327 26.04 -27.49 -23.25
CA GLY A 327 27.36 -28.10 -23.35
C GLY A 327 27.20 -29.58 -23.07
N GLY A 328 27.45 -30.40 -24.08
CA GLY A 328 27.71 -31.81 -23.90
C GLY A 328 29.01 -31.96 -23.12
N GLY A 329 28.88 -32.47 -21.90
CA GLY A 329 29.93 -33.23 -21.23
C GLY A 329 29.57 -34.70 -21.34
#